data_AF-A0A5C8MRY2-F1
#
_entry.id   AF-A0A5C8MRY2-F1
#
_cell.length_a   1.000
_cell.length_b   1.000
_cell.length_c   1.000
_cell.angle_alpha   90.00
_cell.angle_beta   90.00
_cell.angle_gamma   90.00
#
_symmetry.space_group_name_H-M   'P 1'
#
loop_
_entity.id
_entity.type
_entity.pdbx_description
1 polymer ?
#
loop_
_entity_poly.entity_id
_entity_poly.type
_entity_poly.pdbx_seq_one_letter_code
_entity_poly.pdbx_strand_id
1 'polypeptide(L)'
;GKDYTFNYIFDAKYRIDFAVEGSSYQKRYHIPGPMEEDINTMHRYRDSLVVRHNGPYERTAFGAYVLFPWYDEDSYQEHKLYKSINEVNIGGLPFLPNATRLVEQLIERLIEKSPEELQKEGILPQGIMEEWRSSFDEKVLVGMVPSARNYHAHLRHRFYHIPVKRLKKGWQEAAYIALYPRKGAAPENGVTCYGKIADVKFVERSEIKELPKNSIEQYVRFEIESWHFLPNVIKPVGYGISVYTMTTLNTLKEAKELPELFMKSKEEIALWRMLRRLSDRIRFDLDDRYLDKASKITAYRIKDIVIKLEGGLLAITRGTEHKTIPVDALLKQPSMVFKEMVRLMDSDKT
;
A
#
# COMPACT_ATOMS: atom_id res chain seq x y z
N GLY A 1 10.41 -7.02 -13.67
CA GLY A 1 10.47 -5.71 -12.98
C GLY A 1 11.69 -5.71 -12.11
N LYS A 2 12.36 -4.56 -11.92
CA LYS A 2 13.46 -4.44 -10.97
C LYS A 2 12.87 -4.43 -9.55
N ASP A 3 13.37 -5.29 -8.67
CA ASP A 3 13.04 -5.25 -7.24
C ASP A 3 13.94 -4.21 -6.57
N TYR A 4 13.35 -3.25 -5.86
CA TYR A 4 14.09 -2.21 -5.18
C TYR A 4 14.03 -2.44 -3.68
N THR A 5 15.20 -2.38 -3.03
CA THR A 5 15.34 -2.59 -1.58
C THR A 5 15.65 -1.27 -0.92
N PHE A 6 14.86 -0.88 0.08
CA PHE A 6 15.06 0.34 0.86
C PHE A 6 15.77 -0.01 2.17
N ASN A 7 16.90 0.64 2.43
CA ASN A 7 17.65 0.44 3.67
C ASN A 7 17.42 1.62 4.63
N TYR A 8 17.13 1.29 5.89
CA TYR A 8 17.05 2.23 7.01
C TYR A 8 18.06 1.83 8.06
N ILE A 9 18.78 2.81 8.60
CA ILE A 9 19.87 2.58 9.55
C ILE A 9 19.43 3.07 10.92
N PHE A 10 19.56 2.21 11.93
CA PHE A 10 19.32 2.56 13.32
C PHE A 10 20.60 2.30 14.11
N ASP A 11 21.11 3.32 14.80
CA ASP A 11 22.29 3.21 15.67
C ASP A 11 21.88 3.58 17.10
N ALA A 12 21.91 2.60 17.99
CA ALA A 12 21.54 2.79 19.39
C ALA A 12 22.77 3.10 20.24
N LYS A 13 22.73 4.23 20.95
CA LYS A 13 23.83 4.70 21.79
C LYS A 13 23.34 5.13 23.15
N TYR A 14 24.00 4.65 24.20
CA TYR A 14 23.68 5.00 25.58
C TYR A 14 24.38 6.30 26.02
N ARG A 15 24.14 7.40 25.28
CA ARG A 15 24.72 8.71 25.54
C ARG A 15 23.70 9.81 25.19
N ILE A 16 23.71 10.89 25.95
CA ILE A 16 22.80 12.02 25.78
C ILE A 16 23.52 13.33 26.17
N ASP A 17 23.23 14.41 25.46
CA ASP A 17 23.58 15.76 25.87
C ASP A 17 22.40 16.35 26.67
N PHE A 18 22.65 16.72 27.92
CA PHE A 18 21.64 17.26 28.84
C PHE A 18 21.32 18.74 28.61
N ALA A 19 21.86 19.37 27.55
CA ALA A 19 21.66 20.78 27.26
C ALA A 19 21.99 21.67 28.47
N VAL A 20 23.15 21.42 29.10
CA VAL A 20 23.60 22.17 30.29
C VAL A 20 23.69 23.65 29.97
N GLU A 21 23.25 24.50 30.92
CA GLU A 21 23.22 25.95 30.75
C GLU A 21 24.60 26.50 30.34
N GLY A 22 24.63 27.34 29.30
CA GLY A 22 25.86 27.91 28.75
C GLY A 22 26.60 27.03 27.74
N SER A 23 26.26 25.74 27.61
CA SER A 23 26.83 24.84 26.61
C SER A 23 26.47 25.26 25.17
N SER A 24 27.30 24.86 24.20
CA SER A 24 27.00 25.05 22.77
C SER A 24 25.73 24.31 22.34
N TYR A 25 25.49 23.14 22.92
CA TYR A 25 24.31 22.32 22.64
C TYR A 25 23.02 23.03 23.10
N GLN A 26 23.01 23.54 24.33
CA GLN A 26 21.88 24.28 24.89
C GLN A 26 21.50 25.49 24.04
N LYS A 27 22.49 26.28 23.61
CA LYS A 27 22.24 27.45 22.73
C LYS A 27 21.58 27.08 21.41
N ARG A 28 21.81 25.87 20.90
CA ARG A 28 21.31 25.42 19.61
C ARG A 28 19.96 24.70 19.72
N TYR A 29 19.80 23.83 20.71
CA TYR A 29 18.67 22.90 20.82
C TYR A 29 17.77 23.14 22.03
N HIS A 30 18.25 23.83 23.06
CA HIS A 30 17.54 24.21 24.30
C HIS A 30 17.09 23.06 25.21
N ILE A 31 16.76 21.91 24.66
CA ILE A 31 16.32 20.71 25.40
C ILE A 31 17.29 19.54 25.19
N PRO A 32 17.36 18.58 26.13
CA PRO A 32 18.22 17.41 26.01
C PRO A 32 17.98 16.59 24.75
N GLY A 33 19.02 15.94 24.24
CA GLY A 33 18.93 15.11 23.04
C GLY A 33 20.21 14.34 22.72
N PRO A 34 20.26 13.68 21.55
CA PRO A 34 21.42 12.87 21.15
C PRO A 34 22.64 13.76 20.88
N MET A 35 23.84 13.17 20.93
CA MET A 35 25.05 13.90 20.59
C MET A 35 25.06 14.32 19.12
N GLU A 36 25.50 15.55 18.81
CA GLU A 36 25.64 16.00 17.41
C GLU A 36 26.60 15.12 16.60
N GLU A 37 27.66 14.60 17.23
CA GLU A 37 28.62 13.69 16.62
C GLU A 37 27.97 12.39 16.09
N ASP A 38 26.96 11.89 16.79
CA ASP A 38 26.25 10.68 16.41
C ASP A 38 25.34 10.94 15.21
N ILE A 39 24.63 12.07 15.20
CA ILE A 39 23.82 12.51 14.05
C ILE A 39 24.69 12.71 12.80
N ASN A 40 25.83 13.38 12.94
CA ASN A 40 26.78 13.57 11.85
C ASN A 40 27.34 12.24 11.32
N THR A 41 27.48 11.25 12.20
CA THR A 41 27.85 9.88 11.79
C THR A 41 26.74 9.22 10.97
N MET A 42 25.48 9.40 11.35
CA MET A 42 24.33 8.90 10.59
C MET A 42 24.19 9.54 9.20
N HIS A 43 24.53 10.83 9.06
CA HIS A 43 24.66 11.47 7.74
C HIS A 43 25.68 10.74 6.87
N ARG A 44 26.87 10.47 7.41
CA ARG A 44 27.92 9.74 6.68
C ARG A 44 27.48 8.34 6.29
N TYR A 45 26.84 7.59 7.20
CA TYR A 45 26.34 6.25 6.90
C TYR A 45 25.30 6.25 5.78
N ARG A 46 24.27 7.11 5.89
CA ARG A 46 23.24 7.22 4.86
C ARG A 46 23.84 7.54 3.49
N ASP A 47 24.75 8.52 3.45
CA ASP A 47 25.28 9.02 2.18
C ASP A 47 26.35 8.08 1.57
N SER A 48 26.95 7.20 2.38
CA SER A 48 27.96 6.21 1.95
C SER A 48 27.39 4.92 1.37
N LEU A 49 26.12 4.58 1.65
CA LEU A 49 25.47 3.36 1.19
C LEU A 49 24.97 3.51 -0.26
N VAL A 50 25.88 3.20 -1.19
CA VAL A 50 25.62 3.19 -2.63
C VAL A 50 25.68 1.77 -3.19
N VAL A 51 24.75 1.44 -4.08
CA VAL A 51 24.76 0.20 -4.84
C VAL A 51 25.01 0.53 -6.31
N ARG A 52 25.81 -0.31 -6.98
CA ARG A 52 26.11 -0.17 -8.40
C ARG A 52 25.32 -1.22 -9.18
N HIS A 53 24.31 -0.78 -9.93
CA HIS A 53 23.58 -1.64 -10.87
C HIS A 53 23.53 -1.00 -12.25
N ASN A 54 24.30 -1.56 -13.21
CA ASN A 54 24.30 -1.20 -14.65
C ASN A 54 24.09 0.30 -14.96
N GLY A 55 24.86 1.16 -14.28
CA GLY A 55 24.71 2.62 -14.36
C GLY A 55 25.56 3.35 -13.31
N PRO A 56 25.38 4.68 -13.13
CA PRO A 56 26.01 5.45 -12.05
C PRO A 56 25.62 4.89 -10.66
N TYR A 57 26.39 5.23 -9.63
CA TYR A 57 26.11 4.79 -8.25
C TYR A 57 24.74 5.32 -7.80
N GLU A 58 23.87 4.42 -7.35
CA GLU A 58 22.54 4.75 -6.82
C GLU A 58 22.55 4.63 -5.30
N ARG A 59 21.96 5.62 -4.62
CA ARG A 59 21.83 5.62 -3.14
C ARG A 59 20.71 4.67 -2.74
N THR A 60 20.96 3.81 -1.75
CA THR A 60 19.99 2.81 -1.28
C THR A 60 19.59 2.96 0.19
N ALA A 61 20.33 3.78 0.96
CA ALA A 61 19.93 4.14 2.32
C ALA A 61 19.09 5.41 2.30
N PHE A 62 17.86 5.30 2.79
CA PHE A 62 16.85 6.35 2.70
C PHE A 62 16.62 7.10 4.00
N GLY A 63 17.00 6.51 5.14
CA GLY A 63 16.92 7.16 6.44
C GLY A 63 17.94 6.61 7.43
N ALA A 64 18.34 7.44 8.38
CA ALA A 64 19.35 7.09 9.37
C ALA A 64 19.05 7.76 10.71
N TYR A 65 18.84 6.97 11.76
CA TYR A 65 18.35 7.44 13.05
C TYR A 65 19.26 7.01 14.21
N VAL A 66 19.47 7.92 15.15
CA VAL A 66 20.12 7.64 16.42
C VAL A 66 19.07 7.31 17.48
N LEU A 67 19.22 6.19 18.19
CA LEU A 67 18.39 5.85 19.34
C LEU A 67 19.15 6.18 20.62
N PHE A 68 18.56 6.97 21.53
CA PHE A 68 19.25 7.47 22.74
C PHE A 68 18.39 7.39 24.02
N PRO A 69 18.99 7.31 25.21
CA PRO A 69 18.28 6.98 26.45
C PRO A 69 17.60 8.22 27.06
N TRP A 70 16.39 8.55 26.60
CA TRP A 70 15.58 9.65 27.14
C TRP A 70 14.14 9.21 27.37
N TYR A 71 13.51 9.73 28.44
CA TYR A 71 12.19 9.28 28.88
C TYR A 71 11.05 10.23 28.47
N ASP A 72 11.33 11.54 28.35
CA ASP A 72 10.32 12.54 28.03
C ASP A 72 10.16 12.67 26.51
N GLU A 73 9.40 11.73 25.95
CA GLU A 73 9.09 11.68 24.52
C GLU A 73 8.27 12.89 24.08
N ASP A 74 7.36 13.39 24.93
CA ASP A 74 6.42 14.45 24.58
C ASP A 74 7.14 15.79 24.38
N SER A 75 7.99 16.19 25.33
CA SER A 75 8.82 17.40 25.17
C SER A 75 9.80 17.27 24.01
N TYR A 76 10.32 16.07 23.75
CA TYR A 76 11.33 15.86 22.71
C TYR A 76 10.77 16.02 21.28
N GLN A 77 9.45 15.93 21.07
CA GLN A 77 8.85 16.20 19.75
C GLN A 77 9.12 17.63 19.25
N GLU A 78 9.41 18.58 20.15
CA GLU A 78 9.78 19.94 19.79
C GLU A 78 11.26 20.09 19.38
N HIS A 79 12.09 19.07 19.64
CA HIS A 79 13.52 19.08 19.37
C HIS A 79 13.83 19.18 17.87
N LYS A 80 14.81 20.00 17.48
CA LYS A 80 15.19 20.18 16.06
C LYS A 80 15.61 18.86 15.41
N LEU A 81 16.36 18.03 16.13
CA LEU A 81 16.80 16.70 15.68
C LEU A 81 15.67 15.64 15.62
N TYR A 82 14.51 15.90 16.22
CA TYR A 82 13.30 15.13 15.95
C TYR A 82 12.63 15.63 14.67
N LYS A 83 12.46 16.95 14.55
CA LYS A 83 11.83 17.59 13.38
C LYS A 83 12.60 17.30 12.07
N SER A 84 13.92 17.19 12.12
CA SER A 84 14.77 16.85 10.97
C SER A 84 14.46 15.47 10.36
N ILE A 85 13.84 14.55 11.11
CA ILE A 85 13.36 13.27 10.58
C ILE A 85 12.33 13.51 9.47
N ASN A 86 11.48 14.53 9.60
CA ASN A 86 10.49 14.86 8.58
C ASN A 86 11.09 15.57 7.37
N GLU A 87 12.20 16.28 7.56
CA GLU A 87 12.81 17.13 6.53
C GLU A 87 13.83 16.38 5.68
N VAL A 88 14.70 15.60 6.33
CA VAL A 88 15.85 14.94 5.69
C VAL A 88 15.96 13.46 6.03
N ASN A 89 14.98 12.91 6.76
CA ASN A 89 14.95 11.51 7.18
C ASN A 89 16.19 11.06 7.98
N ILE A 90 16.80 12.02 8.69
CA ILE A 90 17.87 11.81 9.66
C ILE A 90 17.52 12.55 10.94
N GLY A 91 17.74 11.91 12.07
CA GLY A 91 17.51 12.52 13.37
C GLY A 91 17.76 11.56 14.53
N GLY A 92 17.27 11.95 15.70
CA GLY A 92 17.36 11.12 16.90
C GLY A 92 16.00 10.83 17.50
N LEU A 93 15.85 9.65 18.10
CA LEU A 93 14.64 9.22 18.78
C LEU A 93 14.96 8.69 20.18
N PRO A 94 14.21 9.13 21.21
CA PRO A 94 14.27 8.51 22.53
C PRO A 94 13.92 7.03 22.43
N PHE A 95 14.69 6.19 23.12
CA PHE A 95 14.43 4.76 23.14
C PHE A 95 14.86 4.15 24.48
N LEU A 96 13.87 3.93 25.34
CA LEU A 96 13.98 3.18 26.59
C LEU A 96 12.83 2.17 26.68
N PRO A 97 12.90 1.14 27.54
CA PRO A 97 11.82 0.16 27.68
C PRO A 97 10.43 0.76 27.97
N ASN A 98 10.39 1.95 28.57
CA ASN A 98 9.18 2.72 28.89
C ASN A 98 8.96 3.95 28.01
N ALA A 99 9.82 4.17 27.00
CA ALA A 99 9.77 5.30 26.07
C ALA A 99 10.14 4.81 24.66
N THR A 100 9.19 4.12 24.01
CA THR A 100 9.33 3.54 22.67
C THR A 100 8.39 4.16 21.64
N ARG A 101 7.47 5.03 22.07
CA ARG A 101 6.33 5.51 21.27
C ARG A 101 6.78 6.17 19.97
N LEU A 102 7.80 7.02 20.01
CA LEU A 102 8.28 7.75 18.83
C LEU A 102 9.00 6.82 17.83
N VAL A 103 9.72 5.82 18.33
CA VAL A 103 10.37 4.80 17.48
C VAL A 103 9.33 3.91 16.82
N GLU A 104 8.33 3.47 17.57
CA GLU A 104 7.19 2.71 17.04
C GLU A 104 6.49 3.51 15.94
N GLN A 105 6.16 4.78 16.19
CA GLN A 105 5.55 5.67 15.20
C GLN A 105 6.39 5.83 13.93
N LEU A 106 7.71 5.95 14.07
CA LEU A 106 8.60 6.02 12.92
C LEU A 106 8.58 4.71 12.12
N ILE A 107 8.79 3.57 12.78
CA ILE A 107 8.82 2.26 12.11
C ILE A 107 7.48 2.00 11.41
N GLU A 108 6.37 2.32 12.06
CA GLU A 108 5.04 2.24 11.45
C GLU A 108 4.94 3.12 10.20
N ARG A 109 5.34 4.39 10.30
CA ARG A 109 5.39 5.29 9.14
C ARG A 109 6.24 4.72 7.99
N LEU A 110 7.39 4.13 8.30
CA LEU A 110 8.30 3.57 7.28
C LEU A 110 7.73 2.31 6.61
N ILE A 111 6.98 1.49 7.35
CA ILE A 111 6.32 0.30 6.82
C ILE A 111 5.03 0.67 6.06
N GLU A 112 4.31 1.68 6.53
CA GLU A 112 2.99 2.06 6.01
C GLU A 112 3.06 2.96 4.78
N LYS A 113 4.10 3.79 4.67
CA LYS A 113 4.21 4.73 3.55
C LYS A 113 4.58 4.03 2.26
N SER A 114 3.77 4.29 1.25
CA SER A 114 4.13 3.89 -0.11
C SER A 114 5.31 4.72 -0.61
N PRO A 115 6.07 4.25 -1.61
CA PRO A 115 7.15 5.02 -2.23
C PRO A 115 6.72 6.43 -2.68
N GLU A 116 5.47 6.61 -3.11
CA GLU A 116 4.91 7.91 -3.51
C GLU A 116 4.71 8.87 -2.34
N GLU A 117 4.42 8.35 -1.15
CA GLU A 117 4.27 9.15 0.06
C GLU A 117 5.62 9.61 0.57
N LEU A 118 6.62 8.73 0.54
CA LEU A 118 8.01 9.08 0.80
C LEU A 118 8.52 10.10 -0.24
N GLN A 119 8.09 10.00 -1.49
CA GLN A 119 8.40 10.98 -2.55
C GLN A 119 7.82 12.37 -2.25
N LYS A 120 6.54 12.46 -1.88
CA LYS A 120 5.89 13.75 -1.57
C LYS A 120 6.54 14.48 -0.40
N GLU A 121 7.17 13.74 0.48
CA GLU A 121 7.89 14.27 1.64
C GLU A 121 9.36 14.61 1.33
N GLY A 122 9.80 14.47 0.08
CA GLY A 122 11.17 14.80 -0.34
C GLY A 122 12.22 13.77 0.09
N ILE A 123 11.81 12.56 0.49
CA ILE A 123 12.68 11.52 1.03
C ILE A 123 13.41 10.75 -0.09
N LEU A 124 12.82 10.66 -1.29
CA LEU A 124 13.41 9.96 -2.45
C LEU A 124 14.15 10.92 -3.40
N PRO A 125 15.35 10.57 -3.91
CA PRO A 125 16.08 11.38 -4.90
C PRO A 125 15.32 11.55 -6.22
N GLN A 126 15.38 12.75 -6.82
CA GLN A 126 14.63 13.09 -8.04
C GLN A 126 15.02 12.28 -9.28
N GLY A 127 16.25 11.78 -9.39
CA GLY A 127 16.72 11.04 -10.58
C GLY A 127 16.14 9.63 -10.74
N ILE A 128 15.70 9.01 -9.65
CA ILE A 128 15.02 7.70 -9.68
C ILE A 128 13.56 7.86 -10.18
N MET A 129 13.05 9.09 -10.30
CA MET A 129 11.62 9.38 -10.46
C MET A 129 11.03 9.10 -11.84
N GLU A 130 11.78 9.26 -12.93
CA GLU A 130 11.22 9.17 -14.29
C GLU A 130 10.94 7.71 -14.68
N GLU A 131 11.81 6.79 -14.29
CA GLU A 131 11.60 5.35 -14.48
C GLU A 131 10.48 4.81 -13.56
N TRP A 132 10.35 5.35 -12.34
CA TRP A 132 9.38 4.87 -11.36
C TRP A 132 7.96 5.38 -11.61
N ARG A 133 7.72 6.70 -11.70
CA ARG A 133 6.36 7.25 -11.92
C ARG A 133 5.66 6.64 -13.12
N SER A 134 6.42 6.35 -14.18
CA SER A 134 5.93 5.72 -15.40
C SER A 134 5.40 4.29 -15.18
N SER A 135 5.83 3.59 -14.13
CA SER A 135 5.42 2.21 -13.80
C SER A 135 4.34 2.10 -12.72
N PHE A 136 4.21 3.10 -11.82
CA PHE A 136 3.25 3.08 -10.70
C PHE A 136 1.85 3.61 -11.07
N ASP A 137 1.74 4.42 -12.12
CA ASP A 137 0.45 4.88 -12.67
C ASP A 137 -0.12 3.96 -13.77
N GLU A 138 0.59 2.88 -14.14
CA GLU A 138 0.11 1.97 -15.19
C GLU A 138 -1.18 1.29 -14.73
N LYS A 139 -2.29 1.65 -15.39
CA LYS A 139 -3.59 1.12 -15.04
C LYS A 139 -3.77 -0.29 -15.58
N VAL A 140 -4.42 -1.12 -14.78
CA VAL A 140 -4.76 -2.50 -15.11
C VAL A 140 -6.26 -2.64 -15.18
N LEU A 141 -6.75 -3.22 -16.28
CA LEU A 141 -8.12 -3.69 -16.40
C LEU A 141 -8.18 -5.15 -15.95
N VAL A 142 -8.84 -5.42 -14.84
CA VAL A 142 -9.04 -6.78 -14.32
C VAL A 142 -10.35 -7.32 -14.88
N GLY A 143 -10.27 -8.19 -15.88
CA GLY A 143 -11.39 -8.69 -16.65
C GLY A 143 -11.94 -10.04 -16.17
N MET A 144 -13.26 -10.17 -16.12
CA MET A 144 -13.93 -11.42 -15.76
C MET A 144 -13.82 -12.47 -16.89
N VAL A 145 -13.38 -13.68 -16.54
CA VAL A 145 -13.29 -14.81 -17.47
C VAL A 145 -14.36 -15.85 -17.11
N PRO A 146 -15.36 -16.09 -17.98
CA PRO A 146 -16.57 -16.82 -17.60
C PRO A 146 -16.45 -18.35 -17.61
N SER A 147 -15.47 -18.91 -18.34
CA SER A 147 -15.36 -20.36 -18.53
C SER A 147 -13.92 -20.79 -18.77
N ALA A 148 -13.65 -22.09 -18.57
CA ALA A 148 -12.35 -22.68 -18.86
C ALA A 148 -11.96 -22.52 -20.32
N ARG A 149 -12.92 -22.67 -21.24
CA ARG A 149 -12.68 -22.47 -22.67
C ARG A 149 -12.18 -21.04 -22.97
N ASN A 150 -12.78 -20.03 -22.33
CA ASN A 150 -12.33 -18.65 -22.47
C ASN A 150 -10.92 -18.47 -21.92
N TYR A 151 -10.67 -18.97 -20.71
CA TYR A 151 -9.37 -18.85 -20.05
C TYR A 151 -8.23 -19.44 -20.90
N HIS A 152 -8.42 -20.66 -21.40
CA HIS A 152 -7.44 -21.31 -22.27
C HIS A 152 -7.23 -20.56 -23.58
N ALA A 153 -8.29 -20.04 -24.20
CA ALA A 153 -8.18 -19.27 -25.44
C ALA A 153 -7.41 -17.96 -25.22
N HIS A 154 -7.72 -17.21 -24.14
CA HIS A 154 -7.06 -15.97 -23.78
C HIS A 154 -5.56 -16.17 -23.53
N LEU A 155 -5.19 -17.23 -22.81
CA LEU A 155 -3.79 -17.58 -22.54
C LEU A 155 -3.05 -18.02 -23.80
N ARG A 156 -3.62 -18.97 -24.56
CA ARG A 156 -2.96 -19.58 -25.72
C ARG A 156 -2.75 -18.59 -26.87
N HIS A 157 -3.74 -17.74 -27.12
CA HIS A 157 -3.74 -16.81 -28.25
C HIS A 157 -3.43 -15.36 -27.82
N ARG A 158 -3.07 -15.14 -26.55
CA ARG A 158 -2.63 -13.86 -25.99
C ARG A 158 -3.56 -12.70 -26.28
N PHE A 159 -4.83 -12.86 -25.94
CA PHE A 159 -5.82 -11.80 -26.11
C PHE A 159 -6.82 -11.78 -24.97
N TYR A 160 -7.51 -10.66 -24.82
CA TYR A 160 -8.72 -10.55 -24.03
C TYR A 160 -9.78 -9.78 -24.82
N HIS A 161 -11.06 -10.05 -24.58
CA HIS A 161 -12.13 -9.35 -25.29
C HIS A 161 -13.33 -9.06 -24.41
N ILE A 162 -13.97 -7.93 -24.66
CA ILE A 162 -15.12 -7.43 -23.89
C ILE A 162 -16.10 -6.69 -24.83
N PRO A 163 -17.43 -6.83 -24.65
CA PRO A 163 -18.38 -6.09 -25.47
C PRO A 163 -18.25 -4.58 -25.24
N VAL A 164 -18.28 -3.79 -26.31
CA VAL A 164 -18.15 -2.31 -26.24
C VAL A 164 -19.19 -1.71 -25.30
N LYS A 165 -20.43 -2.20 -25.35
CA LYS A 165 -21.55 -1.73 -24.50
C LYS A 165 -21.34 -1.93 -23.00
N ARG A 166 -20.36 -2.75 -22.58
CA ARG A 166 -20.06 -3.01 -21.17
C ARG A 166 -18.86 -2.21 -20.66
N LEU A 167 -18.15 -1.50 -21.54
CA LEU A 167 -17.03 -0.64 -21.17
C LEU A 167 -17.55 0.67 -20.58
N LYS A 168 -17.00 1.05 -19.43
CA LYS A 168 -17.23 2.32 -18.74
C LYS A 168 -16.08 3.29 -19.07
N LYS A 169 -16.33 4.60 -18.95
CA LYS A 169 -15.34 5.66 -19.20
C LYS A 169 -14.01 5.39 -18.45
N GLY A 170 -12.87 5.66 -19.10
CA GLY A 170 -11.53 5.52 -18.54
C GLY A 170 -10.88 4.15 -18.76
N TRP A 171 -11.56 3.21 -19.43
CA TRP A 171 -10.98 1.90 -19.76
C TRP A 171 -9.77 2.00 -20.70
N GLN A 172 -9.72 3.03 -21.55
CA GLN A 172 -8.63 3.26 -22.52
C GLN A 172 -7.29 3.56 -21.85
N GLU A 173 -7.32 3.96 -20.58
CA GLU A 173 -6.12 4.27 -19.81
C GLU A 173 -5.40 2.99 -19.34
N ALA A 174 -6.02 1.81 -19.52
CA ALA A 174 -5.40 0.53 -19.19
C ALA A 174 -4.17 0.28 -20.08
N ALA A 175 -3.02 0.09 -19.44
CA ALA A 175 -1.80 -0.39 -20.08
C ALA A 175 -1.67 -1.92 -19.98
N TYR A 176 -2.41 -2.56 -19.05
CA TYR A 176 -2.39 -4.01 -18.84
C TYR A 176 -3.79 -4.58 -18.70
N ILE A 177 -3.91 -5.88 -19.00
CA ILE A 177 -5.06 -6.71 -18.66
C ILE A 177 -4.65 -7.71 -17.57
N ALA A 178 -5.51 -7.93 -16.58
CA ALA A 178 -5.43 -9.06 -15.67
C ALA A 178 -6.65 -9.98 -15.82
N LEU A 179 -6.46 -11.29 -15.68
CA LEU A 179 -7.53 -12.28 -15.83
C LEU A 179 -8.07 -12.71 -14.47
N TYR A 180 -9.37 -12.48 -14.27
CA TYR A 180 -10.17 -12.99 -13.15
C TYR A 180 -11.09 -14.14 -13.61
N PRO A 181 -10.60 -15.39 -13.68
CA PRO A 181 -11.44 -16.57 -13.86
C PRO A 181 -12.45 -16.75 -12.73
N ARG A 182 -13.71 -16.95 -13.12
CA ARG A 182 -14.75 -17.43 -12.20
C ARG A 182 -14.40 -18.85 -11.72
N LYS A 183 -14.91 -19.25 -10.56
CA LYS A 183 -14.80 -20.63 -10.04
C LYS A 183 -15.10 -21.67 -11.13
N GLY A 184 -14.14 -22.55 -11.40
CA GLY A 184 -14.20 -23.58 -12.44
C GLY A 184 -13.70 -23.16 -13.83
N ALA A 185 -13.35 -21.88 -14.04
CA ALA A 185 -12.74 -21.42 -15.28
C ALA A 185 -11.21 -21.57 -15.30
N ALA A 186 -10.58 -21.69 -14.16
CA ALA A 186 -9.14 -21.97 -14.02
C ALA A 186 -8.94 -22.96 -12.85
N PRO A 187 -7.74 -23.56 -12.71
CA PRO A 187 -7.43 -24.44 -11.58
C PRO A 187 -7.65 -23.75 -10.23
N GLU A 188 -7.33 -22.45 -10.15
CA GLU A 188 -7.55 -21.61 -8.98
C GLU A 188 -8.56 -20.50 -9.28
N ASN A 189 -9.38 -20.14 -8.29
CA ASN A 189 -10.39 -19.09 -8.39
C ASN A 189 -9.83 -17.76 -7.85
N GLY A 190 -9.78 -16.72 -8.68
CA GLY A 190 -9.16 -15.44 -8.33
C GLY A 190 -8.43 -14.83 -9.51
N VAL A 191 -7.71 -13.72 -9.30
CA VAL A 191 -6.85 -13.14 -10.35
C VAL A 191 -5.58 -13.96 -10.46
N THR A 192 -5.29 -14.46 -11.65
CA THR A 192 -4.23 -15.47 -11.86
C THR A 192 -3.00 -14.94 -12.59
N CYS A 193 -3.20 -14.05 -13.55
CA CYS A 193 -2.13 -13.51 -14.39
C CYS A 193 -2.50 -12.12 -14.92
N TYR A 194 -1.48 -11.43 -15.41
CA TYR A 194 -1.61 -10.14 -16.08
C TYR A 194 -0.67 -10.04 -17.28
N GLY A 195 -0.94 -9.13 -18.20
CA GLY A 195 -0.12 -8.95 -19.40
C GLY A 195 -0.28 -7.54 -19.97
N LYS A 196 0.80 -7.04 -20.56
CA LYS A 196 0.85 -5.70 -21.18
C LYS A 196 0.06 -5.70 -22.48
N ILE A 197 -0.74 -4.66 -22.69
CA ILE A 197 -1.51 -4.47 -23.92
C ILE A 197 -0.54 -4.03 -25.02
N ALA A 198 -0.45 -4.85 -26.07
CA ALA A 198 0.32 -4.55 -27.28
C ALA A 198 -0.49 -3.71 -28.26
N ASP A 199 -1.78 -4.04 -28.41
CA ASP A 199 -2.68 -3.41 -29.39
C ASP A 199 -4.14 -3.54 -28.95
N VAL A 200 -5.00 -2.66 -29.46
CA VAL A 200 -6.44 -2.62 -29.18
C VAL A 200 -7.22 -2.52 -30.48
N LYS A 201 -8.07 -3.52 -30.75
CA LYS A 201 -8.87 -3.61 -31.98
C LYS A 201 -10.36 -3.60 -31.67
N PHE A 202 -11.13 -2.95 -32.53
CA PHE A 202 -12.60 -3.02 -32.53
C PHE A 202 -13.02 -4.03 -33.58
N VAL A 203 -13.75 -5.06 -33.17
CA VAL A 203 -14.12 -6.20 -34.03
C VAL A 203 -15.55 -6.64 -33.75
N GLU A 204 -16.21 -7.23 -34.74
CA GLU A 204 -17.44 -7.97 -34.51
C GLU A 204 -17.18 -9.25 -33.74
N ARG A 205 -18.18 -9.70 -32.99
CA ARG A 205 -18.08 -10.93 -32.22
C ARG A 205 -17.83 -12.17 -33.09
N SER A 206 -18.32 -12.17 -34.32
CA SER A 206 -18.10 -13.18 -35.36
C SER A 206 -16.62 -13.32 -35.78
N GLU A 207 -15.85 -12.23 -35.70
CA GLU A 207 -14.45 -12.18 -36.12
C GLU A 207 -13.49 -12.80 -35.09
N ILE A 208 -13.94 -13.03 -33.85
CA ILE A 208 -13.15 -13.70 -32.80
C ILE A 208 -13.18 -15.23 -33.04
N LYS A 209 -12.30 -15.69 -33.93
CA LYS A 209 -12.24 -17.08 -34.41
C LYS A 209 -11.83 -18.10 -33.35
N GLU A 210 -11.07 -17.69 -32.33
CA GLU A 210 -10.62 -18.57 -31.25
C GLU A 210 -11.77 -18.99 -30.33
N LEU A 211 -12.81 -18.17 -30.28
CA LEU A 211 -14.03 -18.41 -29.51
C LEU A 211 -15.23 -18.18 -30.42
N PRO A 212 -15.49 -19.04 -31.42
CA PRO A 212 -16.49 -18.80 -32.44
C PRO A 212 -17.88 -18.58 -31.85
N LYS A 213 -18.55 -17.51 -32.31
CA LYS A 213 -19.94 -17.20 -31.99
C LYS A 213 -20.53 -16.35 -33.11
N ASN A 214 -21.67 -16.77 -33.65
CA ASN A 214 -22.37 -16.01 -34.70
C ASN A 214 -23.11 -14.82 -34.07
N SER A 215 -22.46 -13.67 -34.06
CA SER A 215 -23.02 -12.42 -33.54
C SER A 215 -22.27 -11.24 -34.15
N ILE A 216 -23.00 -10.20 -34.52
CA ILE A 216 -22.46 -8.94 -35.05
C ILE A 216 -22.23 -7.89 -33.95
N GLU A 217 -22.37 -8.29 -32.68
CA GLU A 217 -22.14 -7.39 -31.55
C GLU A 217 -20.68 -6.91 -31.55
N GLN A 218 -20.46 -5.62 -31.29
CA GLN A 218 -19.15 -5.00 -31.29
C GLN A 218 -18.38 -5.27 -29.99
N TYR A 219 -17.12 -5.68 -30.14
CA TYR A 219 -16.19 -5.99 -29.05
C TYR A 219 -14.91 -5.20 -29.19
N VAL A 220 -14.31 -4.89 -28.05
CA VAL A 220 -12.89 -4.52 -27.98
C VAL A 220 -12.09 -5.78 -27.74
N ARG A 221 -11.10 -6.02 -28.59
CA ARG A 221 -10.10 -7.08 -28.47
C ARG A 221 -8.76 -6.45 -28.12
N PHE A 222 -8.23 -6.81 -26.97
CA PHE A 222 -6.89 -6.44 -26.52
C PHE A 222 -5.93 -7.56 -26.93
N GLU A 223 -4.89 -7.22 -27.69
CA GLU A 223 -3.76 -8.11 -27.94
C GLU A 223 -2.73 -7.92 -26.83
N ILE A 224 -2.20 -9.03 -26.30
CA ILE A 224 -1.34 -9.05 -25.13
C ILE A 224 0.06 -9.50 -25.53
N GLU A 225 1.10 -8.78 -25.12
CA GLU A 225 2.49 -9.13 -25.45
C GLU A 225 2.84 -10.53 -24.92
N SER A 226 2.64 -10.71 -23.61
CA SER A 226 2.84 -11.97 -22.88
C SER A 226 2.11 -11.97 -21.55
N TRP A 227 1.71 -13.16 -21.10
CA TRP A 227 1.07 -13.36 -19.80
C TRP A 227 2.11 -13.66 -18.73
N HIS A 228 2.01 -12.94 -17.62
CA HIS A 228 2.80 -13.11 -16.41
C HIS A 228 1.89 -13.62 -15.30
N PHE A 229 2.17 -14.82 -14.80
CA PHE A 229 1.42 -15.38 -13.67
C PHE A 229 1.82 -14.69 -12.37
N LEU A 230 0.83 -14.41 -11.53
CA LEU A 230 1.07 -13.90 -10.19
C LEU A 230 1.67 -15.03 -9.33
N PRO A 231 2.63 -14.74 -8.45
CA PRO A 231 3.21 -15.74 -7.56
C PRO A 231 2.17 -16.29 -6.58
N ASN A 232 1.19 -15.46 -6.21
CA ASN A 232 0.04 -15.84 -5.39
C ASN A 232 -1.25 -15.38 -6.07
N VAL A 233 -2.25 -16.26 -6.17
CA VAL A 233 -3.56 -15.90 -6.72
C VAL A 233 -4.31 -14.97 -5.77
N ILE A 234 -4.82 -13.87 -6.32
CA ILE A 234 -5.63 -12.89 -5.58
C ILE A 234 -7.03 -13.47 -5.36
N LYS A 235 -7.34 -13.84 -4.12
CA LYS A 235 -8.55 -14.63 -3.81
C LYS A 235 -9.81 -13.75 -3.73
N PRO A 236 -10.97 -14.22 -4.21
CA PRO A 236 -12.21 -13.44 -4.18
C PRO A 236 -12.84 -13.22 -2.79
N VAL A 237 -12.63 -14.14 -1.84
CA VAL A 237 -13.13 -14.06 -0.45
C VAL A 237 -14.62 -13.66 -0.33
N GLY A 238 -15.48 -14.24 -1.17
CA GLY A 238 -16.92 -13.97 -1.15
C GLY A 238 -17.39 -12.87 -2.12
N TYR A 239 -16.46 -12.21 -2.79
CA TYR A 239 -16.71 -11.17 -3.79
C TYR A 239 -16.39 -11.65 -5.20
N GLY A 240 -16.79 -10.87 -6.20
CA GLY A 240 -16.39 -11.15 -7.57
C GLY A 240 -16.38 -9.91 -8.44
N ILE A 241 -15.95 -10.10 -9.69
CA ILE A 241 -16.06 -9.11 -10.75
C ILE A 241 -17.15 -9.59 -11.71
N SER A 242 -18.17 -8.78 -11.96
CA SER A 242 -19.27 -9.08 -12.89
C SER A 242 -18.82 -8.88 -14.35
N VAL A 243 -18.08 -7.82 -14.63
CA VAL A 243 -17.56 -7.50 -15.97
C VAL A 243 -16.06 -7.23 -15.93
N TYR A 244 -15.66 -6.10 -15.35
CA TYR A 244 -14.26 -5.74 -15.15
C TYR A 244 -14.13 -4.65 -14.09
N THR A 245 -12.97 -4.56 -13.42
CA THR A 245 -12.61 -3.41 -12.59
C THR A 245 -11.29 -2.79 -13.06
N MET A 246 -11.06 -1.53 -12.70
CA MET A 246 -9.79 -0.83 -12.92
C MET A 246 -9.01 -0.77 -11.62
N THR A 247 -7.70 -0.98 -11.70
CA THR A 247 -6.76 -0.83 -10.58
C THR A 247 -5.41 -0.38 -11.12
N THR A 248 -4.37 -0.29 -10.29
CA THR A 248 -2.99 -0.02 -10.73
C THR A 248 -2.16 -1.30 -10.74
N LEU A 249 -1.07 -1.30 -11.52
CA LEU A 249 -0.16 -2.44 -11.57
C LEU A 249 0.48 -2.73 -10.21
N ASN A 250 0.71 -1.70 -9.40
CA ASN A 250 1.24 -1.85 -8.06
C ASN A 250 0.23 -2.55 -7.13
N THR A 251 -1.01 -2.04 -7.06
CA THR A 251 -2.08 -2.65 -6.25
C THR A 251 -2.32 -4.10 -6.66
N LEU A 252 -2.28 -4.41 -7.95
CA LEU A 252 -2.40 -5.78 -8.45
C LEU A 252 -1.30 -6.70 -7.92
N LYS A 253 -0.05 -6.24 -7.85
CA LYS A 253 1.10 -7.06 -7.42
C LYS A 253 1.14 -7.27 -5.91
N GLU A 254 0.65 -6.29 -5.14
CA GLU A 254 0.64 -6.34 -3.67
C GLU A 254 -0.58 -7.06 -3.09
N ALA A 255 -1.73 -6.98 -3.77
CA ALA A 255 -2.99 -7.51 -3.26
C ALA A 255 -2.97 -9.02 -3.07
N LYS A 256 -3.55 -9.48 -1.95
CA LYS A 256 -3.74 -10.91 -1.65
C LYS A 256 -5.19 -11.33 -1.85
N GLU A 257 -6.10 -10.39 -1.65
CA GLU A 257 -7.52 -10.56 -1.76
C GLU A 257 -8.09 -9.56 -2.78
N LEU A 258 -9.06 -9.99 -3.57
CA LEU A 258 -9.73 -9.22 -4.62
C LEU A 258 -10.22 -7.80 -4.19
N PRO A 259 -10.76 -7.61 -2.98
CA PRO A 259 -11.27 -6.33 -2.46
C PRO A 259 -10.21 -5.25 -2.32
N GLU A 260 -8.95 -5.64 -2.11
CA GLU A 260 -7.82 -4.72 -2.03
C GLU A 260 -7.62 -3.98 -3.36
N LEU A 261 -8.08 -4.56 -4.48
CA LEU A 261 -8.05 -3.92 -5.80
C LEU A 261 -9.05 -2.75 -5.92
N PHE A 262 -10.02 -2.64 -5.01
CA PHE A 262 -11.10 -1.65 -5.05
C PHE A 262 -10.88 -0.45 -4.13
N MET A 263 -10.02 -0.55 -3.10
CA MET A 263 -9.81 0.53 -2.13
C MET A 263 -9.34 1.80 -2.85
N LYS A 264 -10.10 2.90 -2.70
CA LYS A 264 -9.93 4.14 -3.49
C LYS A 264 -9.29 5.24 -2.68
N SER A 265 -9.37 5.16 -1.35
CA SER A 265 -8.87 6.19 -0.44
C SER A 265 -7.64 5.70 0.32
N LYS A 266 -6.75 6.64 0.66
CA LYS A 266 -5.56 6.36 1.47
C LYS A 266 -5.92 5.82 2.85
N GLU A 267 -7.03 6.28 3.38
CA GLU A 267 -7.57 5.92 4.68
C GLU A 267 -8.14 4.49 4.66
N GLU A 268 -8.81 4.08 3.58
CA GLU A 268 -9.24 2.69 3.37
C GLU A 268 -8.02 1.74 3.35
N ILE A 269 -6.95 2.12 2.63
CA ILE A 269 -5.71 1.35 2.55
C ILE A 269 -5.02 1.29 3.92
N ALA A 270 -4.89 2.42 4.62
CA ALA A 270 -4.26 2.49 5.94
C ALA A 270 -5.02 1.63 6.97
N LEU A 271 -6.35 1.77 7.02
CA LEU A 271 -7.20 0.95 7.89
C LEU A 271 -7.08 -0.54 7.56
N TRP A 272 -7.08 -0.90 6.28
CA TRP A 272 -6.93 -2.29 5.85
C TRP A 272 -5.60 -2.90 6.33
N ARG A 273 -4.49 -2.20 6.09
CA ARG A 273 -3.15 -2.63 6.53
C ARG A 273 -3.10 -2.77 8.04
N MET A 274 -3.65 -1.80 8.78
CA MET A 274 -3.75 -1.83 10.23
C MET A 274 -4.52 -3.06 10.72
N LEU A 275 -5.69 -3.32 10.15
CA LEU A 275 -6.48 -4.50 10.49
C LEU A 275 -5.74 -5.79 10.19
N ARG A 276 -5.04 -5.88 9.05
CA ARG A 276 -4.30 -7.08 8.65
C ARG A 276 -3.18 -7.45 9.63
N ARG A 277 -2.61 -6.48 10.32
CA ARG A 277 -1.65 -6.71 11.41
C ARG A 277 -2.31 -7.37 12.63
N LEU A 278 -3.60 -7.12 12.86
CA LEU A 278 -4.35 -7.65 14.01
C LEU A 278 -4.91 -9.06 13.76
N SER A 279 -5.27 -9.38 12.53
CA SER A 279 -5.86 -10.68 12.21
C SER A 279 -5.76 -11.00 10.72
N ASP A 280 -5.48 -12.27 10.43
CA ASP A 280 -5.60 -12.82 9.08
C ASP A 280 -7.05 -13.09 8.64
N ARG A 281 -8.03 -12.92 9.55
CA ARG A 281 -9.45 -13.21 9.32
C ARG A 281 -10.29 -11.94 9.31
N ILE A 282 -9.95 -11.00 8.45
CA ILE A 282 -10.75 -9.78 8.24
C ILE A 282 -11.72 -10.05 7.10
N ARG A 283 -12.93 -9.53 7.24
CA ARG A 283 -13.90 -9.40 6.16
C ARG A 283 -14.24 -7.93 6.03
N PHE A 284 -14.69 -7.50 4.88
CA PHE A 284 -15.32 -6.20 4.70
C PHE A 284 -16.72 -6.48 4.16
N ASP A 285 -17.60 -5.51 4.27
CA ASP A 285 -18.88 -5.48 3.59
C ASP A 285 -18.76 -4.40 2.50
N LEU A 286 -19.15 -4.73 1.28
CA LEU A 286 -19.35 -3.76 0.21
C LEU A 286 -20.85 -3.51 0.06
N ASP A 287 -21.21 -2.40 -0.55
CA ASP A 287 -22.60 -2.13 -0.94
C ASP A 287 -23.11 -3.05 -2.06
N ASP A 288 -22.21 -3.76 -2.77
CA ASP A 288 -22.53 -4.81 -3.74
C ASP A 288 -21.53 -5.99 -3.65
N ARG A 289 -21.99 -7.22 -3.88
CA ARG A 289 -21.11 -8.41 -3.94
C ARG A 289 -20.16 -8.41 -5.14
N TYR A 290 -20.44 -7.61 -6.16
CA TYR A 290 -19.60 -7.42 -7.33
C TYR A 290 -18.81 -6.11 -7.23
N LEU A 291 -17.47 -6.20 -7.25
CA LEU A 291 -16.57 -5.05 -7.12
C LEU A 291 -16.80 -3.97 -8.16
N ASP A 292 -17.11 -4.36 -9.39
CA ASP A 292 -17.36 -3.44 -10.49
C ASP A 292 -18.73 -2.76 -10.41
N LYS A 293 -19.57 -3.13 -9.44
CA LYS A 293 -20.85 -2.48 -9.12
C LYS A 293 -20.81 -1.76 -7.77
N ALA A 294 -19.94 -2.19 -6.87
CA ALA A 294 -19.75 -1.55 -5.59
C ALA A 294 -19.31 -0.09 -5.79
N SER A 295 -19.87 0.80 -4.97
CA SER A 295 -19.47 2.21 -4.97
C SER A 295 -18.56 2.53 -3.78
N LYS A 296 -18.78 1.86 -2.64
CA LYS A 296 -18.10 2.10 -1.37
C LYS A 296 -17.96 0.85 -0.51
N ILE A 297 -16.97 0.84 0.37
CA ILE A 297 -16.88 -0.11 1.47
C ILE A 297 -17.85 0.35 2.58
N THR A 298 -18.75 -0.53 3.03
CA THR A 298 -19.76 -0.19 4.03
C THR A 298 -19.32 -0.52 5.45
N ALA A 299 -18.51 -1.56 5.62
CA ALA A 299 -17.90 -1.90 6.91
C ALA A 299 -16.65 -2.76 6.75
N TYR A 300 -15.80 -2.79 7.76
CA TYR A 300 -14.74 -3.75 7.98
C TYR A 300 -15.11 -4.57 9.23
N ARG A 301 -14.88 -5.87 9.18
CA ARG A 301 -15.26 -6.82 10.23
C ARG A 301 -14.07 -7.68 10.62
N ILE A 302 -13.81 -7.73 11.91
CA ILE A 302 -12.74 -8.55 12.50
C ILE A 302 -13.31 -9.20 13.75
N LYS A 303 -13.45 -10.54 13.76
CA LYS A 303 -14.17 -11.28 14.81
C LYS A 303 -15.59 -10.71 15.01
N ASP A 304 -15.85 -10.12 16.17
CA ASP A 304 -17.08 -9.50 16.65
C ASP A 304 -17.07 -7.96 16.57
N ILE A 305 -15.99 -7.38 16.04
CA ILE A 305 -15.84 -5.94 15.83
C ILE A 305 -16.29 -5.56 14.42
N VAL A 306 -17.06 -4.48 14.34
CA VAL A 306 -17.52 -3.84 13.10
C VAL A 306 -16.99 -2.42 13.07
N ILE A 307 -16.31 -2.07 11.98
CA ILE A 307 -15.70 -0.75 11.77
C ILE A 307 -16.34 -0.12 10.54
N LYS A 308 -16.75 1.14 10.62
CA LYS A 308 -17.33 1.88 9.51
C LYS A 308 -16.59 3.20 9.31
N LEU A 309 -16.38 3.55 8.04
CA LEU A 309 -15.88 4.86 7.62
C LEU A 309 -17.08 5.67 7.11
N GLU A 310 -17.65 6.53 7.96
CA GLU A 310 -18.80 7.37 7.60
C GLU A 310 -18.58 8.81 8.08
N GLY A 311 -18.82 9.79 7.20
CA GLY A 311 -18.79 11.21 7.57
C GLY A 311 -17.44 11.73 8.08
N GLY A 312 -16.32 11.13 7.64
CA GLY A 312 -14.97 11.49 8.14
C GLY A 312 -14.66 10.91 9.53
N LEU A 313 -15.48 9.97 10.01
CA LEU A 313 -15.30 9.30 11.28
C LEU A 313 -15.15 7.78 11.08
N LEU A 314 -14.25 7.21 11.85
CA LEU A 314 -14.04 5.78 12.04
C LEU A 314 -14.89 5.36 13.25
N ALA A 315 -16.04 4.75 12.99
CA ALA A 315 -16.89 4.19 14.02
C ALA A 315 -16.52 2.71 14.24
N ILE A 316 -16.08 2.36 15.45
CA ILE A 316 -15.70 1.00 15.85
C ILE A 316 -16.76 0.51 16.85
N THR A 317 -17.38 -0.63 16.57
CA THR A 317 -18.45 -1.20 17.38
C THR A 317 -18.15 -2.64 17.73
N ARG A 318 -18.30 -3.00 19.02
CA ARG A 318 -18.20 -4.37 19.53
C ARG A 318 -19.32 -4.60 20.53
N GLY A 319 -20.36 -5.35 20.15
CA GLY A 319 -21.54 -5.54 21.00
C GLY A 319 -22.19 -4.20 21.38
N THR A 320 -22.13 -3.83 22.68
CA THR A 320 -22.62 -2.56 23.21
C THR A 320 -21.58 -1.45 23.26
N GLU A 321 -20.29 -1.78 23.10
CA GLU A 321 -19.21 -0.79 23.08
C GLU A 321 -19.14 -0.11 21.71
N HIS A 322 -19.08 1.21 21.73
CA HIS A 322 -18.98 2.04 20.54
C HIS A 322 -17.93 3.13 20.75
N LYS A 323 -17.00 3.24 19.80
CA LYS A 323 -15.97 4.27 19.78
C LYS A 323 -15.94 4.97 18.43
N THR A 324 -15.74 6.28 18.45
CA THR A 324 -15.60 7.08 17.23
C THR A 324 -14.26 7.79 17.24
N ILE A 325 -13.52 7.69 16.14
CA ILE A 325 -12.22 8.32 15.96
C ILE A 325 -12.25 9.13 14.66
N PRO A 326 -11.65 10.33 14.58
CA PRO A 326 -11.45 11.03 13.32
C PRO A 326 -10.67 10.18 12.31
N VAL A 327 -11.14 10.13 11.05
CA VAL A 327 -10.52 9.29 10.00
C VAL A 327 -9.09 9.72 9.68
N ASP A 328 -8.79 11.01 9.79
CA ASP A 328 -7.44 11.53 9.59
C ASP A 328 -6.44 11.04 10.66
N ALA A 329 -6.92 10.56 11.81
CA ALA A 329 -6.08 9.90 12.81
C ALA A 329 -5.47 8.59 12.29
N LEU A 330 -6.07 7.92 11.30
CA LEU A 330 -5.46 6.75 10.65
C LEU A 330 -4.12 7.11 10.00
N LEU A 331 -3.98 8.33 9.48
CA LEU A 331 -2.76 8.79 8.81
C LEU A 331 -1.84 9.56 9.77
N LYS A 332 -2.42 10.34 10.70
CA LYS A 332 -1.66 11.20 11.62
C LYS A 332 -1.19 10.50 12.89
N GLN A 333 -1.97 9.54 13.40
CA GLN A 333 -1.74 8.87 14.67
C GLN A 333 -2.09 7.36 14.61
N PRO A 334 -1.51 6.59 13.66
CA PRO A 334 -1.87 5.19 13.44
C PRO A 334 -1.73 4.32 14.70
N SER A 335 -0.68 4.54 15.51
CA SER A 335 -0.45 3.77 16.75
C SER A 335 -1.54 3.98 17.80
N MET A 336 -2.13 5.18 17.88
CA MET A 336 -3.23 5.45 18.80
C MET A 336 -4.47 4.68 18.37
N VAL A 337 -4.81 4.73 17.07
CA VAL A 337 -5.94 3.98 16.50
C VAL A 337 -5.74 2.48 16.68
N PHE A 338 -4.53 1.97 16.43
CA PHE A 338 -4.17 0.57 16.62
C PHE A 338 -4.32 0.14 18.08
N LYS A 339 -3.80 0.93 19.04
CA LYS A 339 -3.95 0.64 20.48
C LYS A 339 -5.42 0.59 20.90
N GLU A 340 -6.25 1.50 20.39
CA GLU A 340 -7.68 1.50 20.69
C GLU A 340 -8.39 0.27 20.08
N MET A 341 -8.00 -0.14 18.87
CA MET A 341 -8.47 -1.39 18.26
C MET A 341 -8.06 -2.62 19.07
N VAL A 342 -6.79 -2.72 19.49
CA VAL A 342 -6.31 -3.83 20.33
C VAL A 342 -7.05 -3.85 21.66
N ARG A 343 -7.23 -2.69 22.32
CA ARG A 343 -7.99 -2.60 23.56
C ARG A 343 -9.41 -3.13 23.41
N LEU A 344 -10.08 -2.78 22.32
CA LEU A 344 -11.43 -3.28 22.01
C LEU A 344 -11.43 -4.77 21.66
N MET A 345 -10.32 -5.34 21.17
CA MET A 345 -10.17 -6.78 20.92
C MET A 345 -9.86 -7.59 22.17
N ASP A 346 -9.09 -7.03 23.11
CA ASP A 346 -8.58 -7.70 24.32
C ASP A 346 -9.52 -7.61 25.53
N SER A 347 -10.68 -6.95 25.42
CA SER A 347 -11.73 -6.96 26.45
C SER A 347 -12.32 -8.36 26.75
N ASP A 348 -11.78 -9.42 26.15
CA ASP A 348 -12.02 -10.84 26.46
C ASP A 348 -11.47 -11.30 27.83
N LYS A 349 -10.87 -10.42 28.65
CA LYS A 349 -10.23 -10.78 29.93
C LYS A 349 -10.90 -10.23 31.20
N THR A 350 -12.22 -10.10 31.22
CA THR A 350 -12.96 -9.85 32.48
C THR A 350 -14.08 -10.84 32.69
#